data_AF-A0ABD5U1W4-F1
#
_entry.id   AF-A0ABD5U1W4-F1
#
_cell.length_a   1.000
_cell.length_b   1.000
_cell.length_c   1.000
_cell.angle_alpha   90.00
_cell.angle_beta   90.00
_cell.angle_gamma   90.00
#
_symmetry.space_group_name_H-M   'P 1'
#
loop_
_entity.id
_entity.type
_entity.pdbx_description
1 polymer ?
#
loop_
_entity_poly.entity_id
_entity_poly.type
_entity_poly.pdbx_seq_one_letter_code
_entity_poly.pdbx_strand_id
1 'polypeptide(L)'
;MAEAEQESLDDLPPSAKLVFKVLEYNGPLTQKGIVQESMLSARTVRYALERLEGIGVVDEDVYFADARQNLYQLTDAAPKAHPADGDGDEAEACCAE
;
A
#
# COMPACT_ATOMS: atom_id res chain seq x y z
N MET A 1 22.94 -24.06 -2.89
CA MET A 1 21.61 -24.25 -3.50
C MET A 1 20.66 -23.47 -2.62
N ALA A 2 20.23 -22.27 -3.03
CA ALA A 2 19.27 -21.49 -2.26
C ALA A 2 17.89 -21.93 -2.74
N GLU A 3 17.24 -22.79 -1.96
CA GLU A 3 15.80 -22.95 -2.07
C GLU A 3 15.20 -21.56 -1.87
N ALA A 4 14.45 -21.08 -2.86
CA ALA A 4 13.63 -19.89 -2.70
C ALA A 4 12.53 -20.29 -1.72
N GLU A 5 12.83 -20.11 -0.43
CA GLU A 5 11.87 -20.17 0.64
C GLU A 5 10.72 -19.23 0.26
N GLN A 6 9.52 -19.78 0.10
CA GLN A 6 8.32 -19.03 -0.21
C GLN A 6 8.05 -18.12 0.98
N GLU A 7 8.58 -16.89 0.95
CA GLU A 7 8.37 -15.89 2.00
C GLU A 7 6.86 -15.79 2.24
N SER A 8 6.43 -16.21 3.42
CA SER A 8 5.02 -16.11 3.81
C SER A 8 4.81 -14.80 4.57
N LEU A 9 3.56 -14.39 4.75
CA LEU A 9 3.22 -13.16 5.51
C LEU A 9 3.90 -13.14 6.90
N ASP A 10 4.12 -14.32 7.49
CA ASP A 10 4.78 -14.51 8.78
C ASP A 10 6.28 -14.18 8.77
N ASP A 11 6.96 -14.34 7.63
CA ASP A 11 8.40 -14.06 7.45
C ASP A 11 8.68 -12.59 7.14
N LEU A 12 7.64 -11.81 6.84
CA LEU A 12 7.79 -10.41 6.50
C LEU A 12 8.26 -9.55 7.69
N PRO A 13 8.92 -8.40 7.41
CA PRO A 13 9.25 -7.44 8.45
C PRO A 13 7.98 -6.87 9.11
N PRO A 14 8.08 -6.39 10.36
CA PRO A 14 6.91 -5.86 11.10
C PRO A 14 6.23 -4.70 10.38
N SER A 15 6.99 -3.89 9.64
CA SER A 15 6.44 -2.80 8.82
C SER A 15 5.51 -3.30 7.71
N ALA A 16 5.83 -4.42 7.07
CA ALA A 16 5.00 -4.98 6.01
C ALA A 16 3.72 -5.61 6.57
N LYS A 17 3.81 -6.30 7.72
CA LYS A 17 2.63 -6.80 8.43
C LYS A 17 1.70 -5.67 8.86
N LEU A 18 2.24 -4.52 9.28
CA LEU A 18 1.45 -3.35 9.62
C LEU A 18 0.70 -2.81 8.40
N VAL A 19 1.38 -2.66 7.26
CA VAL A 19 0.76 -2.20 6.00
C VAL A 19 -0.36 -3.13 5.55
N PHE A 20 -0.13 -4.45 5.62
CA PHE A 20 -1.17 -5.44 5.37
C PHE A 20 -2.39 -5.22 6.26
N LYS A 21 -2.18 -4.99 7.56
CA LYS A 21 -3.28 -4.72 8.49
C LYS A 21 -4.01 -3.41 8.18
N VAL A 22 -3.30 -2.35 7.82
CA VAL A 22 -3.91 -1.09 7.39
C VAL A 22 -4.84 -1.30 6.19
N LEU A 23 -4.40 -2.06 5.17
CA LEU A 23 -5.23 -2.42 4.03
C LEU A 23 -6.39 -3.34 4.41
N GLU A 24 -6.22 -4.24 5.38
CA GLU A 24 -7.29 -5.11 5.91
C GLU A 24 -8.40 -4.29 6.60
N TYR A 25 -8.04 -3.24 7.36
CA TYR A 25 -8.99 -2.42 8.11
C TYR A 25 -9.65 -1.33 7.26
N ASN A 26 -8.86 -0.62 6.45
CA ASN A 26 -9.33 0.53 5.66
C ASN A 26 -9.78 0.14 4.24
N GLY A 27 -9.40 -1.04 3.76
CA GLY A 27 -9.67 -1.49 2.40
C GLY A 27 -8.64 -0.96 1.40
N PRO A 28 -9.02 -0.84 0.11
CA PRO A 28 -8.11 -0.41 -0.93
C PRO A 28 -7.71 1.06 -0.73
N LEU A 29 -6.40 1.32 -0.65
CA LEU A 29 -5.86 2.64 -0.40
C LEU A 29 -4.75 2.97 -1.40
N THR A 30 -4.60 4.26 -1.70
CA THR A 30 -3.44 4.75 -2.45
C THR A 30 -2.19 4.70 -1.58
N GLN A 31 -1.00 4.71 -2.19
CA GLN A 31 0.27 4.74 -1.44
C GLN A 31 0.31 5.89 -0.43
N LYS A 32 -0.20 7.08 -0.81
CA LYS A 32 -0.29 8.26 0.07
C LYS A 32 -1.22 7.97 1.27
N GLY A 33 -2.37 7.35 1.03
CA GLY A 33 -3.30 6.96 2.09
C GLY A 33 -2.66 5.99 3.09
N ILE A 34 -1.97 4.96 2.61
CA ILE A 34 -1.27 3.99 3.47
C ILE A 34 -0.19 4.67 4.32
N VAL A 35 0.53 5.66 3.77
CA VAL A 35 1.52 6.45 4.53
C VAL A 35 0.86 7.21 5.68
N GLN A 36 -0.28 7.86 5.44
CA GLN A 36 -0.99 8.60 6.49
C GLN A 36 -1.54 7.65 7.57
N GLU A 37 -2.15 6.54 7.17
CA GLU A 37 -2.79 5.60 8.08
C GLU A 37 -1.77 4.78 8.90
N SER A 38 -0.68 4.34 8.26
CA SER A 38 0.35 3.54 8.95
C SER A 38 1.32 4.38 9.78
N MET A 39 1.35 5.71 9.59
CA MET A 39 2.34 6.63 10.17
C MET A 39 3.80 6.23 9.87
N LEU A 40 4.02 5.46 8.81
CA LEU A 40 5.35 5.08 8.33
C LEU A 40 5.85 6.07 7.28
N SER A 41 7.17 6.08 7.03
CA SER A 41 7.71 6.85 5.91
C SER A 41 7.26 6.28 4.56
N ALA A 42 7.12 7.13 3.54
CA ALA A 42 6.80 6.68 2.17
C ALA A 42 7.78 5.61 1.65
N ARG A 43 9.05 5.71 2.03
CA ARG A 43 10.07 4.72 1.65
C ARG A 43 9.81 3.35 2.28
N THR A 44 9.40 3.33 3.55
CA THR A 44 9.07 2.10 4.27
C THR A 44 7.78 1.47 3.72
N VAL A 45 6.77 2.28 3.42
CA VAL A 45 5.52 1.81 2.82
C VAL A 45 5.79 1.21 1.45
N ARG A 46 6.59 1.88 0.61
CA ARG A 46 6.96 1.36 -0.70
C ARG A 46 7.69 0.01 -0.59
N TYR A 47 8.68 -0.08 0.30
CA TYR A 47 9.39 -1.34 0.55
C TYR A 47 8.45 -2.45 1.04
N ALA A 48 7.50 -2.11 1.91
CA ALA A 48 6.49 -3.05 2.39
C ALA A 48 5.56 -3.55 1.27
N LEU A 49 5.07 -2.65 0.42
CA LEU A 49 4.22 -2.99 -0.73
C LEU A 49 4.96 -3.87 -1.73
N GLU A 50 6.20 -3.50 -2.10
CA GLU A 50 7.05 -4.32 -2.99
C GLU A 50 7.23 -5.75 -2.45
N ARG A 51 7.34 -5.90 -1.13
CA ARG A 51 7.46 -7.21 -0.45
C ARG A 51 6.14 -7.98 -0.47
N LEU A 52 5.03 -7.31 -0.19
CA LEU A 52 3.68 -7.89 -0.14
C LEU A 52 3.19 -8.32 -1.53
N GLU A 53 3.47 -7.52 -2.56
CA GLU A 53 3.23 -7.86 -3.97
C GLU A 53 4.09 -9.04 -4.40
N GLY A 54 5.36 -9.08 -3.96
CA GLY A 54 6.28 -10.18 -4.26
C GLY A 54 5.80 -11.55 -3.77
N ILE A 55 5.00 -11.60 -2.71
CA ILE A 55 4.38 -12.82 -2.18
C ILE A 55 2.93 -13.00 -2.63
N GLY A 56 2.39 -12.06 -3.41
CA GLY A 56 1.05 -12.12 -4.01
C GLY A 56 -0.10 -11.92 -3.02
N VAL A 57 0.10 -11.21 -1.90
CA VAL A 57 -0.96 -10.86 -0.93
C VAL A 57 -1.57 -9.48 -1.14
N VAL A 58 -0.93 -8.65 -1.97
CA VAL A 58 -1.39 -7.32 -2.40
C VAL A 58 -1.32 -7.27 -3.92
N ASP A 59 -2.33 -6.68 -4.54
CA ASP A 59 -2.37 -6.31 -5.95
C ASP A 59 -2.31 -4.78 -6.09
N GLU A 60 -1.65 -4.34 -7.15
CA GLU A 60 -1.57 -2.95 -7.57
C GLU A 60 -2.45 -2.73 -8.81
N ASP A 61 -3.39 -1.80 -8.71
CA ASP A 61 -4.26 -1.39 -9.81
C ASP A 61 -4.15 0.11 -10.09
N VAL A 62 -4.45 0.53 -11.32
CA VAL A 62 -4.47 1.95 -11.68
C VAL A 62 -5.66 2.63 -11.01
N TYR A 63 -5.43 3.78 -10.36
CA TYR A 63 -6.51 4.54 -9.76
C TYR A 63 -7.27 5.33 -10.83
N PHE A 64 -8.56 5.00 -11.07
CA PHE A 64 -9.33 5.60 -12.16
C PHE A 64 -9.56 7.11 -12.01
N ALA A 65 -9.65 7.62 -10.78
CA ALA A 65 -9.84 9.05 -10.55
C ALA A 65 -8.56 9.86 -10.80
N ASP A 66 -7.38 9.25 -10.62
CA ASP A 66 -6.09 9.83 -10.98
C ASP A 66 -5.13 8.74 -11.45
N ALA A 67 -4.91 8.65 -12.77
CA ALA A 67 -4.10 7.59 -13.38
C ALA A 67 -2.60 7.70 -13.08
N ARG A 68 -2.14 8.74 -12.36
CA ARG A 68 -0.76 8.84 -11.87
C ARG A 68 -0.60 8.14 -10.52
N GLN A 69 -1.70 7.76 -9.89
CA GLN A 69 -1.73 7.02 -8.65
C GLN A 69 -2.13 5.57 -8.89
N ASN A 70 -1.61 4.74 -7.99
CA ASN A 70 -1.93 3.33 -7.94
C ASN A 70 -2.70 3.06 -6.65
N LEU A 71 -3.67 2.17 -6.76
CA LEU A 71 -4.51 1.68 -5.69
C LEU A 71 -3.98 0.31 -5.28
N TYR A 72 -3.68 0.14 -4.01
CA TYR A 72 -3.22 -1.14 -3.46
C TYR A 72 -4.38 -1.81 -2.75
N GLN A 73 -4.61 -3.08 -3.07
CA GLN A 73 -5.69 -3.87 -2.48
C GLN A 73 -5.18 -5.26 -2.09
N LEU A 74 -5.84 -5.89 -1.12
CA LEU A 74 -5.52 -7.27 -0.74
C LEU A 74 -6.10 -8.26 -1.76
N THR A 75 -5.31 -9.27 -2.12
CA THR A 75 -5.71 -10.34 -3.03
C THR A 75 -6.48 -11.43 -2.27
N ASP A 76 -7.80 -11.49 -2.52
CA ASP A 76 -8.78 -12.51 -2.11
C ASP A 76 -8.97 -12.70 -0.58
N ALA A 77 -9.94 -12.04 0.09
CA ALA A 77 -11.33 -12.50 0.12
C ALA A 77 -12.29 -11.44 0.75
N ALA A 78 -12.25 -10.18 0.31
CA ALA A 78 -13.30 -9.24 0.69
C ALA A 78 -13.57 -8.22 -0.42
N PRO A 79 -14.65 -8.37 -1.20
CA PRO A 79 -15.19 -7.24 -1.95
C PRO A 79 -15.79 -6.29 -0.91
N LYS A 80 -15.01 -5.32 -0.45
CA LYS A 80 -15.51 -4.19 0.32
C LYS A 80 -15.32 -2.97 -0.56
N ALA A 81 -16.34 -2.74 -1.37
CA ALA A 81 -16.54 -1.51 -2.09
C ALA A 81 -16.44 -0.32 -1.12
N HIS A 82 -15.54 0.61 -1.40
CA HIS A 82 -15.84 2.02 -1.25
C HIS A 82 -15.07 2.83 -2.30
N PRO A 83 -15.72 3.36 -3.34
CA PRO A 83 -15.25 4.58 -3.95
C PRO A 83 -15.57 5.67 -2.93
N ALA A 84 -14.54 6.20 -2.27
CA ALA A 84 -14.67 7.42 -1.50
C ALA A 84 -13.87 8.49 -2.24
N ASP A 85 -14.53 9.11 -3.22
CA ASP A 85 -14.22 10.45 -3.67
C ASP A 85 -14.01 11.35 -2.43
N GLY A 86 -12.86 12.02 -2.34
CA GLY A 86 -12.49 12.79 -1.16
C GLY A 86 -11.18 13.58 -1.32
N ASP A 87 -11.33 14.73 -1.97
CA ASP A 87 -10.42 15.86 -2.16
C ASP A 87 -9.42 16.16 -1.01
N GLY A 88 -8.21 16.57 -1.38
CA GLY A 88 -7.11 16.93 -0.47
C GLY A 88 -5.91 17.52 -1.21
N ASP A 89 -6.18 18.66 -1.83
CA ASP A 89 -5.29 19.66 -2.44
C ASP A 89 -4.13 20.14 -1.53
N GLU A 90 -3.03 20.55 -2.17
CA GLU A 90 -1.85 21.30 -1.66
C GLU A 90 -1.05 20.77 -0.43
N ALA A 91 0.28 20.84 -0.34
CA ALA A 91 1.17 21.84 -0.89
C ALA A 91 2.49 21.24 -1.39
N GLU A 92 2.80 21.58 -2.64
CA GLU A 92 4.15 21.83 -3.12
C GLU A 92 4.80 22.89 -2.20
N ALA A 93 5.65 22.46 -1.27
CA ALA A 93 6.64 23.34 -0.68
C ALA A 93 7.87 23.34 -1.59
N CYS A 94 7.78 24.21 -2.60
CA CYS A 94 8.90 24.63 -3.42
C CYS A 94 10.02 25.16 -2.50
N CYS A 95 11.20 24.53 -2.53
CA CYS A 95 12.39 25.07 -1.91
C CYS A 95 12.77 26.36 -2.65
N ALA A 96 12.40 27.50 -2.07
CA ALA A 96 12.98 28.78 -2.44
C ALA A 96 14.31 28.97 -1.69
N GLU A 97 15.36 29.11 -2.50
CA GLU A 97 16.71 29.66 -2.27
C GLU A 97 17.66 28.96 -1.28
#